data_AF-A0A962D712-F1
#
_entry.id   AF-A0A962D712-F1
#
_cell.length_a   1.000
_cell.length_b   1.000
_cell.length_c   1.000
_cell.angle_alpha   90.00
_cell.angle_beta   90.00
_cell.angle_gamma   90.00
#
_symmetry.space_group_name_H-M   'P 1'
#
loop_
_entity.id
_entity.type
_entity.pdbx_description
1 polymer ?
#
loop_
_entity_poly.entity_id
_entity_poly.type
_entity_poly.pdbx_seq_one_letter_code
_entity_poly.pdbx_strand_id
1 'polypeptide(L)'
;MANMSWNSAMNTAQTQGWLTDTDPATGDYRIPFVVYSDAFASEMVAYADLVLPDTTYLERHDGISLLDRPISDADGASDAIRQPVFDPDREVRPFQSVLLDLGARLGLPGMVDSAGAPLYPDGYAEYLWKHERAPGVGLLAGWRGADGELQGKGPPNPEQLARYIEHGCHWRAPIPSAARYYKMSNRAYLDWAQGLGLLPGEVGTAAPIVLQLWSETLQRFRLAAQGHGRVPPPDALRARVERYFDPLPIWYPGSESAADAADDYPLAALTQRPMFMYHAWGSQNAWLRQIVARNRLYVHPQTLAAAGVEDGDWIWLVSQHSRLRCQVAASDTTEPGTVWTWNAIGKRRGAWALDPQAPEGTRGFLLNHLISDRTPDQQAANADPVTGQAAWFDLRVRIERCVEQAQGVEPAFEALPRPSGVPAPPTVLRHGAALRRHWQHEE
;
A
#
# COMPACT_ATOMS: atom_id res chain seq x y z
N MET A 1 -0.96 3.29 -4.95
CA MET A 1 -2.26 3.98 -4.96
C MET A 1 -2.90 3.83 -3.60
N ALA A 2 -3.39 4.94 -3.05
CA ALA A 2 -4.11 4.98 -1.78
C ALA A 2 -5.60 5.14 -2.08
N ASN A 3 -6.42 4.16 -1.70
CA ASN A 3 -7.88 4.22 -1.82
C ASN A 3 -8.44 4.51 -0.42
N MET A 4 -8.23 5.76 0.02
CA MET A 4 -8.48 6.17 1.40
C MET A 4 -9.95 6.10 1.78
N SER A 5 -10.85 6.32 0.83
CA SER A 5 -12.30 6.15 1.06
C SER A 5 -12.72 4.70 1.34
N TRP A 6 -11.81 3.72 1.23
CA TRP A 6 -12.13 2.30 1.35
C TRP A 6 -10.98 1.49 1.97
N ASN A 7 -10.27 0.67 1.18
CA ASN A 7 -9.35 -0.36 1.66
C ASN A 7 -7.99 0.16 2.18
N SER A 8 -7.70 1.46 2.07
CA SER A 8 -6.48 2.08 2.60
C SER A 8 -6.69 2.87 3.89
N ALA A 9 -7.92 2.99 4.39
CA ALA A 9 -8.20 3.57 5.71
C ALA A 9 -8.38 2.49 6.76
N MET A 10 -7.93 2.73 7.99
CA MET A 10 -8.31 1.91 9.14
C MET A 10 -9.80 2.12 9.39
N ASN A 11 -10.25 3.35 9.63
CA ASN A 11 -11.68 3.64 9.77
C ASN A 11 -12.34 4.12 8.46
N THR A 12 -12.82 3.17 7.66
CA THR A 12 -13.43 3.48 6.35
C THR A 12 -14.64 4.42 6.43
N ALA A 13 -15.57 4.18 7.36
CA ALA A 13 -16.82 4.95 7.42
C ALA A 13 -16.58 6.41 7.81
N GLN A 14 -15.72 6.64 8.80
CA GLN A 14 -15.38 7.99 9.23
C GLN A 14 -14.55 8.73 8.18
N THR A 15 -13.63 8.04 7.51
CA THR A 15 -12.85 8.62 6.40
C THR A 15 -13.77 9.12 5.28
N GLN A 16 -14.78 8.33 4.92
CA GLN A 16 -15.80 8.77 3.96
C GLN A 16 -16.58 9.99 4.47
N GLY A 17 -16.94 10.01 5.76
CA GLY A 17 -17.57 11.15 6.40
C GLY A 17 -16.73 12.42 6.26
N TRP A 18 -15.42 12.37 6.54
CA TRP A 18 -14.52 13.50 6.40
C TRP A 18 -14.36 13.97 4.96
N LEU A 19 -14.33 13.05 3.99
CA LEU A 19 -14.27 13.38 2.57
C LEU A 19 -15.53 14.13 2.08
N THR A 20 -16.64 14.03 2.80
CA THR A 20 -17.90 14.70 2.47
C THR A 20 -18.35 15.73 3.50
N ASP A 21 -17.51 16.04 4.49
CA ASP A 21 -17.89 16.93 5.58
C ASP A 21 -18.02 18.37 5.07
N THR A 22 -19.09 19.04 5.46
CA THR A 22 -19.39 20.42 5.06
C THR A 22 -19.47 21.32 6.27
N ASP A 23 -19.02 22.56 6.15
CA ASP A 23 -19.26 23.58 7.16
C ASP A 23 -20.77 23.91 7.24
N PRO A 24 -21.45 23.71 8.38
CA PRO A 24 -22.88 24.00 8.48
C PRO A 24 -23.25 25.47 8.27
N ALA A 25 -22.32 26.40 8.49
CA ALA A 25 -22.56 27.83 8.34
C ALA A 25 -22.46 28.31 6.88
N THR A 26 -21.57 27.71 6.08
CA THR A 26 -21.36 28.13 4.68
C THR A 26 -21.93 27.14 3.66
N GLY A 27 -22.08 25.87 4.03
CA GLY A 27 -22.45 24.77 3.13
C GLY A 27 -21.27 24.23 2.31
N ASP A 28 -20.07 24.81 2.44
CA ASP A 28 -18.89 24.40 1.67
C ASP A 28 -18.27 23.13 2.27
N TYR A 29 -17.66 22.31 1.41
CA TYR A 29 -16.85 21.19 1.88
C TYR A 29 -15.65 21.68 2.70
N ARG A 30 -15.38 21.00 3.83
CA ARG A 30 -14.20 21.28 4.67
C ARG A 30 -12.89 20.97 3.95
N ILE A 31 -12.89 19.92 3.13
CA ILE A 31 -11.83 19.67 2.15
C ILE A 31 -12.31 20.32 0.86
N PRO A 32 -11.77 21.49 0.47
CA PRO A 32 -12.38 22.30 -0.58
C PRO A 32 -12.22 21.71 -1.97
N PHE A 33 -11.20 20.87 -2.18
CA PHE A 33 -10.93 20.27 -3.49
C PHE A 33 -10.06 19.00 -3.35
N VAL A 34 -10.48 17.92 -4.00
CA VAL A 34 -9.77 16.64 -4.06
C VAL A 34 -9.40 16.33 -5.50
N VAL A 35 -8.09 16.24 -5.76
CA VAL A 35 -7.55 15.71 -7.01
C VAL A 35 -7.15 14.26 -6.79
N TYR A 36 -7.64 13.36 -7.64
CA TYR A 36 -7.31 11.94 -7.55
C TYR A 36 -6.84 11.39 -8.89
N SER A 37 -5.84 10.51 -8.88
CA SER A 37 -5.42 9.78 -10.07
C SER A 37 -5.62 8.29 -9.85
N ASP A 38 -6.31 7.67 -10.79
CA ASP A 38 -6.58 6.23 -10.80
C ASP A 38 -6.69 5.74 -12.25
N ALA A 39 -6.31 4.50 -12.48
CA ALA A 39 -6.50 3.82 -13.76
C ALA A 39 -7.90 3.18 -13.85
N PHE A 40 -8.61 3.06 -12.73
CA PHE A 40 -9.92 2.43 -12.61
C PHE A 40 -10.90 3.31 -11.81
N ALA A 41 -12.20 3.09 -12.01
CA ALA A 41 -13.24 3.74 -11.21
C ALA A 41 -13.35 3.13 -9.80
N SER A 42 -12.31 3.29 -8.98
CA SER A 42 -12.26 2.82 -7.59
C SER A 42 -13.20 3.62 -6.67
N GLU A 43 -13.33 3.21 -5.41
CA GLU A 43 -14.20 3.91 -4.44
C GLU A 43 -13.85 5.39 -4.26
N MET A 44 -12.56 5.73 -4.25
CA MET A 44 -12.07 7.10 -4.03
C MET A 44 -12.45 8.06 -5.16
N VAL A 45 -12.65 7.55 -6.39
CA VAL A 45 -13.05 8.37 -7.55
C VAL A 45 -14.35 9.13 -7.29
N ALA A 46 -15.29 8.55 -6.54
CA ALA A 46 -16.56 9.20 -6.21
C ALA A 46 -16.44 10.38 -5.22
N TYR A 47 -15.27 10.56 -4.62
CA TYR A 47 -14.97 11.61 -3.64
C TYR A 47 -14.00 12.66 -4.20
N ALA A 48 -13.71 12.63 -5.50
CA ALA A 48 -12.79 13.54 -6.15
C ALA A 48 -13.54 14.59 -6.98
N ASP A 49 -13.09 15.84 -6.93
CA ASP A 49 -13.56 16.92 -7.78
C ASP A 49 -12.90 16.88 -9.17
N LEU A 50 -11.63 16.46 -9.19
CA LEU A 50 -10.86 16.27 -10.42
C LEU A 50 -10.22 14.88 -10.43
N VAL A 51 -10.55 14.10 -11.45
CA VAL A 51 -9.91 12.81 -11.71
C VAL A 51 -8.90 12.98 -12.83
N LEU A 52 -7.68 12.49 -12.62
CA LEU A 52 -6.60 12.41 -13.60
C LEU A 52 -6.43 10.95 -14.04
N PRO A 53 -7.05 10.54 -15.18
CA PRO A 53 -7.03 9.15 -15.62
C PRO A 53 -5.61 8.64 -15.88
N ASP A 54 -5.19 7.63 -15.12
CA ASP A 54 -3.87 6.99 -15.26
C ASP A 54 -3.91 5.85 -16.30
N THR A 55 -2.73 5.55 -16.80
CA THR A 55 -2.41 4.35 -17.58
C THR A 55 -2.24 3.11 -16.70
N THR A 56 -2.43 1.93 -17.29
CA THR A 56 -2.00 0.67 -16.70
C THR A 56 -0.50 0.46 -16.86
N TYR A 57 0.06 -0.52 -16.15
CA TYR A 57 1.51 -0.82 -16.21
C TYR A 57 2.00 -1.31 -17.59
N LEU A 58 1.09 -1.64 -18.51
CA LEU A 58 1.41 -2.07 -19.88
C LEU A 58 1.53 -0.90 -20.87
N GLU A 59 1.10 0.29 -20.47
CA GLU A 59 0.93 1.47 -21.32
C GLU A 59 1.96 2.58 -20.98
N ARG A 60 2.96 2.29 -20.14
CA ARG A 60 3.87 3.32 -19.61
C ARG A 60 5.28 2.83 -19.35
N HIS A 61 6.21 3.79 -19.35
CA HIS A 61 7.53 3.59 -18.74
C HIS A 61 7.40 3.58 -17.21
N ASP A 62 8.06 2.64 -16.55
CA ASP A 62 8.09 2.55 -15.08
C ASP A 62 9.44 1.99 -14.60
N GLY A 63 9.85 2.33 -13.38
CA GLY A 63 11.08 1.84 -12.77
C GLY A 63 10.82 0.82 -11.67
N ILE A 64 11.42 -0.36 -11.76
CA ILE A 64 11.49 -1.35 -10.69
C ILE A 64 12.89 -1.24 -10.06
N SER A 65 13.10 -0.09 -9.42
CA SER A 65 14.40 0.40 -8.97
C SER A 65 14.88 -0.28 -7.69
N LEU A 66 16.22 -0.38 -7.51
CA LEU A 66 16.86 -0.73 -6.24
C LEU A 66 16.41 0.14 -5.05
N LEU A 67 15.85 1.33 -5.31
CA LEU A 67 15.51 2.33 -4.31
C LEU A 67 14.06 2.25 -3.83
N ASP A 68 13.17 1.62 -4.60
CA ASP A 68 11.74 1.49 -4.29
C ASP A 68 11.33 0.02 -4.21
N ARG A 69 11.60 -0.74 -5.27
CA ARG A 69 11.12 -2.12 -5.45
C ARG A 69 12.22 -2.99 -6.07
N PRO A 70 13.30 -3.28 -5.33
CA PRO A 70 14.35 -4.15 -5.84
C PRO A 70 13.78 -5.52 -6.19
N ILE A 71 14.13 -6.02 -7.38
CA ILE A 71 13.93 -7.41 -7.80
C ILE A 71 15.18 -8.26 -7.53
N SER A 72 16.04 -7.75 -6.64
CA SER A 72 17.25 -8.40 -6.15
C SER A 72 16.93 -9.73 -5.46
N ASP A 73 17.91 -10.62 -5.48
CA ASP A 73 17.88 -11.91 -4.77
C ASP A 73 19.03 -11.98 -3.75
N ALA A 74 19.22 -13.13 -3.11
CA ALA A 74 20.27 -13.31 -2.11
C ALA A 74 21.70 -13.17 -2.68
N ASP A 75 21.85 -13.32 -4.00
CA ASP A 75 23.10 -13.45 -4.75
C ASP A 75 23.40 -12.26 -5.67
N GLY A 76 22.55 -11.22 -5.72
CA GLY A 76 22.76 -10.09 -6.63
C GLY A 76 21.80 -8.93 -6.39
N ALA A 77 22.26 -7.74 -6.78
CA ALA A 77 21.42 -6.56 -6.90
C ALA A 77 20.83 -6.50 -8.32
N SER A 78 19.52 -6.27 -8.41
CA SER A 78 18.83 -6.17 -9.69
C SER A 78 17.79 -5.07 -9.67
N ASP A 79 17.66 -4.37 -10.79
CA ASP A 79 16.54 -3.52 -11.10
C ASP A 79 16.09 -3.74 -12.55
N ALA A 80 14.91 -3.22 -12.85
CA ALA A 80 14.29 -3.39 -14.16
C ALA A 80 13.51 -2.14 -14.54
N ILE A 81 13.18 -2.06 -15.82
CA ILE A 81 12.19 -1.11 -16.33
C ILE A 81 10.94 -1.85 -16.77
N ARG A 82 9.83 -1.12 -16.80
CA ARG A 82 8.72 -1.43 -17.70
C ARG A 82 8.79 -0.46 -18.86
N GLN A 83 8.51 -0.95 -20.05
CA GLN A 83 8.28 -0.14 -21.24
C GLN A 83 6.85 -0.36 -21.73
N PRO A 84 6.24 0.62 -22.40
CA PRO A 84 4.95 0.44 -23.04
C PRO A 84 4.98 -0.74 -24.02
N VAL A 85 3.97 -1.60 -23.95
CA VAL A 85 3.76 -2.72 -24.89
C VAL A 85 2.78 -2.33 -26.00
N PHE A 86 1.89 -1.38 -25.72
CA PHE A 86 0.95 -0.80 -26.68
C PHE A 86 0.60 0.63 -26.25
N ASP A 87 0.15 1.42 -27.23
CA ASP A 87 -0.33 2.77 -27.00
C ASP A 87 -1.73 2.73 -26.37
N PRO A 88 -2.05 3.66 -25.45
CA PRO A 88 -3.41 3.82 -24.95
C PRO A 88 -4.40 4.12 -26.08
N ASP A 89 -5.58 3.52 -26.00
CA ASP A 89 -6.71 3.74 -26.92
C ASP A 89 -7.70 4.81 -26.41
N ARG A 90 -7.29 5.58 -25.39
CA ARG A 90 -8.11 6.51 -24.62
C ARG A 90 -7.29 7.72 -24.14
N GLU A 91 -7.97 8.80 -23.78
CA GLU A 91 -7.38 10.03 -23.27
C GLU A 91 -6.86 9.86 -21.83
N VAL A 92 -5.71 9.18 -21.68
CA VAL A 92 -5.03 8.92 -20.41
C VAL A 92 -3.57 9.35 -20.50
N ARG A 93 -2.96 9.66 -19.35
CA ARG A 93 -1.52 9.95 -19.27
C ARG A 93 -0.92 9.21 -18.07
N PRO A 94 0.32 8.69 -18.19
CA PRO A 94 1.01 8.11 -17.04
C PRO A 94 1.12 9.11 -15.89
N PHE A 95 0.62 8.75 -14.72
CA PHE A 95 0.53 9.65 -13.56
C PHE A 95 1.89 10.27 -13.20
N GLN A 96 2.98 9.50 -13.28
CA GLN A 96 4.32 10.01 -12.99
C GLN A 96 4.70 11.18 -13.94
N SER A 97 4.40 11.06 -15.23
CA SER A 97 4.65 12.13 -16.21
C SER A 97 3.73 13.34 -15.97
N VAL A 98 2.49 13.11 -15.53
CA VAL A 98 1.58 14.20 -15.13
C VAL A 98 2.12 14.97 -13.92
N LEU A 99 2.69 14.28 -12.92
CA LEU A 99 3.31 14.93 -11.77
C LEU A 99 4.51 15.81 -12.17
N LEU A 100 5.35 15.34 -13.09
CA LEU A 100 6.49 16.12 -13.60
C LEU A 100 6.01 17.37 -14.36
N ASP A 101 5.02 17.23 -15.23
CA ASP A 101 4.39 18.34 -15.97
C ASP A 101 3.74 19.37 -15.02
N LEU A 102 2.96 18.91 -14.04
CA LEU A 102 2.37 19.79 -13.01
C LEU A 102 3.45 20.51 -12.19
N GLY A 103 4.49 19.79 -11.77
CA GLY A 103 5.60 20.37 -11.04
C GLY A 103 6.34 21.45 -11.82
N ALA A 104 6.53 21.25 -13.13
CA ALA A 104 7.13 22.23 -14.02
C ALA A 104 6.24 23.46 -14.21
N ARG A 105 4.92 23.28 -14.43
CA ARG A 105 3.95 24.40 -14.54
C ARG A 105 3.86 25.24 -13.27
N LEU A 106 4.07 24.62 -12.11
CA LEU A 106 4.11 25.28 -10.82
C LEU A 106 5.49 25.90 -10.50
N GLY A 107 6.51 25.67 -11.32
CA GLY A 107 7.87 26.17 -11.09
C GLY A 107 8.54 25.55 -9.85
N LEU A 108 8.21 24.30 -9.51
CA LEU A 108 8.73 23.66 -8.30
C LEU A 108 10.24 23.37 -8.40
N PRO A 109 11.00 23.49 -7.28
CA PRO A 109 12.41 23.12 -7.24
C PRO A 109 12.64 21.68 -7.70
N GLY A 110 13.63 21.47 -8.57
CA GLY A 110 13.94 20.16 -9.14
C GLY A 110 13.02 19.70 -10.27
N MET A 111 12.06 20.55 -10.70
CA MET A 111 11.17 20.29 -11.84
C MET A 111 11.38 21.26 -13.01
N VAL A 112 12.01 22.42 -12.76
CA VAL A 112 12.40 23.41 -13.78
C VAL A 112 13.88 23.75 -13.69
N ASP A 113 14.46 24.19 -14.80
CA ASP A 113 15.83 24.71 -14.84
C ASP A 113 15.91 26.18 -14.37
N SER A 114 17.10 26.79 -14.44
CA SER A 114 17.30 28.18 -14.05
C SER A 114 16.56 29.20 -14.92
N ALA A 115 16.12 28.81 -16.12
CA ALA A 115 15.32 29.63 -17.03
C ALA A 115 13.81 29.38 -16.87
N GLY A 116 13.41 28.45 -16.00
CA GLY A 116 12.01 28.07 -15.78
C GLY A 116 11.48 27.04 -16.78
N ALA A 117 12.33 26.47 -17.64
CA ALA A 117 11.91 25.41 -18.56
C ALA A 117 11.80 24.06 -17.84
N PRO A 118 10.87 23.16 -18.25
CA PRO A 118 10.75 21.83 -17.64
C PRO A 118 12.06 21.04 -17.72
N LEU A 119 12.46 20.39 -16.62
CA LEU A 119 13.66 19.54 -16.58
C LEU A 119 13.47 18.18 -17.25
N TYR A 120 12.23 17.71 -17.36
CA TYR A 120 11.89 16.39 -17.93
C TYR A 120 10.77 16.54 -18.99
N PRO A 121 11.02 17.25 -20.11
CA PRO A 121 10.03 17.46 -21.16
C PRO A 121 9.44 16.16 -21.73
N ASP A 122 10.21 15.07 -21.77
CA ASP A 122 9.73 13.76 -22.24
C ASP A 122 9.13 12.89 -21.11
N GLY A 123 8.80 13.52 -19.99
CA GLY A 123 8.10 12.91 -18.86
C GLY A 123 8.93 11.86 -18.13
N TYR A 124 8.26 10.81 -17.65
CA TYR A 124 8.88 9.87 -16.72
C TYR A 124 9.98 9.01 -17.35
N ALA A 125 9.95 8.78 -18.68
CA ALA A 125 11.01 8.06 -19.36
C ALA A 125 12.34 8.82 -19.26
N GLU A 126 12.32 10.14 -19.45
CA GLU A 126 13.50 10.98 -19.26
C GLU A 126 13.93 11.05 -17.80
N TYR A 127 12.96 11.17 -16.89
CA TYR A 127 13.22 11.16 -15.45
C TYR A 127 13.98 9.92 -14.99
N LEU A 128 13.62 8.73 -15.49
CA LEU A 128 14.25 7.46 -15.10
C LEU A 128 15.78 7.44 -15.30
N TRP A 129 16.28 7.99 -16.40
CA TRP A 129 17.71 7.99 -16.69
C TRP A 129 18.43 9.25 -16.20
N LYS A 130 17.71 10.39 -16.20
CA LYS A 130 18.28 11.71 -15.92
C LYS A 130 18.32 12.06 -14.43
N HIS A 131 17.30 11.68 -13.66
CA HIS A 131 17.20 12.07 -12.26
C HIS A 131 18.28 11.41 -11.41
N GLU A 132 18.85 12.17 -10.48
CA GLU A 132 19.80 11.71 -9.47
C GLU A 132 19.31 12.09 -8.08
N ARG A 133 19.18 11.10 -7.18
CA ARG A 133 18.83 11.34 -5.77
C ARG A 133 20.01 11.83 -4.93
N ALA A 134 21.21 11.53 -5.40
CA ALA A 134 22.50 11.93 -4.85
C ALA A 134 23.51 11.93 -6.01
N PRO A 135 24.64 12.65 -5.92
CA PRO A 135 25.61 12.71 -7.00
C PRO A 135 26.01 11.32 -7.53
N GLY A 136 25.74 11.05 -8.80
CA GLY A 136 26.03 9.78 -9.46
C GLY A 136 25.02 8.65 -9.19
N VAL A 137 24.03 8.81 -8.32
CA VAL A 137 23.06 7.76 -7.96
C VAL A 137 21.68 8.10 -8.53
N GLY A 138 21.35 7.45 -9.64
CA GLY A 138 20.05 7.59 -10.32
C GLY A 138 18.97 6.64 -9.80
N LEU A 139 17.82 6.62 -10.50
CA LEU A 139 16.76 5.62 -10.25
C LEU A 139 17.17 4.22 -10.72
N LEU A 140 17.87 4.13 -11.85
CA LEU A 140 18.32 2.87 -12.45
C LEU A 140 19.83 2.72 -12.28
N ALA A 141 20.29 1.53 -11.93
CA ALA A 141 21.68 1.24 -11.62
C ALA A 141 22.50 0.74 -12.82
N GLY A 142 21.88 0.08 -13.80
CA GLY A 142 22.58 -0.47 -14.96
C GLY A 142 22.99 0.58 -15.99
N TRP A 143 24.13 0.39 -16.65
CA TRP A 143 24.62 1.21 -17.76
C TRP A 143 24.63 2.73 -17.49
N ARG A 144 25.20 3.14 -16.36
CA ARG A 144 25.47 4.54 -16.01
C ARG A 144 26.71 5.07 -16.75
N GLY A 145 26.93 6.38 -16.71
CA GLY A 145 28.05 7.02 -17.40
C GLY A 145 27.72 7.36 -18.86
N ALA A 146 28.37 8.37 -19.41
CA ALA A 146 28.10 8.85 -20.78
C ALA A 146 28.23 7.73 -21.84
N ASP A 147 29.14 6.77 -21.62
CA ASP A 147 29.38 5.64 -22.52
C ASP A 147 28.59 4.37 -22.11
N GLY A 148 27.84 4.40 -21.00
CA GLY A 148 27.05 3.27 -20.50
C GLY A 148 27.84 2.12 -19.87
N GLU A 149 29.13 2.31 -19.58
CA GLU A 149 30.02 1.27 -19.04
C GLU A 149 30.02 1.16 -17.50
N LEU A 150 29.39 2.11 -16.80
CA LEU A 150 29.34 2.13 -15.34
C LEU A 150 28.07 1.46 -14.82
N GLN A 151 28.08 1.11 -13.54
CA GLN A 151 26.91 0.57 -12.85
C GLN A 151 26.84 1.07 -11.40
N GLY A 152 25.63 1.17 -10.87
CA GLY A 152 25.35 1.71 -9.54
C GLY A 152 25.56 3.22 -9.47
N LYS A 153 26.82 3.65 -9.49
CA LYS A 153 27.24 5.05 -9.44
C LYS A 153 27.86 5.51 -10.75
N GLY A 154 27.38 6.64 -11.27
CA GLY A 154 27.90 7.31 -12.46
C GLY A 154 26.93 8.40 -12.93
N PRO A 155 27.38 9.34 -13.77
CA PRO A 155 26.49 10.39 -14.30
C PRO A 155 25.35 9.78 -15.13
N PRO A 156 24.26 10.54 -15.36
CA PRO A 156 23.16 10.12 -16.23
C PRO A 156 23.61 9.66 -17.61
N ASN A 157 22.92 8.66 -18.15
CA ASN A 157 23.15 8.14 -19.50
C ASN A 157 21.85 8.25 -20.33
N PRO A 158 21.80 9.08 -21.39
CA PRO A 158 20.64 9.19 -22.27
C PRO A 158 20.24 7.87 -22.95
N GLU A 159 21.19 6.95 -23.15
CA GLU A 159 20.94 5.63 -23.75
C GLU A 159 20.55 4.56 -22.73
N GLN A 160 20.46 4.89 -21.43
CA GLN A 160 20.25 3.92 -20.36
C GLN A 160 19.02 3.05 -20.62
N LEU A 161 17.87 3.66 -20.96
CA LEU A 161 16.64 2.90 -21.23
C LEU A 161 16.77 1.96 -22.42
N ALA A 162 17.43 2.39 -23.50
CA ALA A 162 17.67 1.55 -24.67
C ALA A 162 18.53 0.32 -24.31
N ARG A 163 19.55 0.50 -23.45
CA ARG A 163 20.35 -0.61 -22.92
C ARG A 163 19.52 -1.59 -22.10
N TYR A 164 18.63 -1.10 -21.23
CA TYR A 164 17.71 -1.99 -20.53
C TYR A 164 16.83 -2.78 -21.51
N ILE A 165 16.26 -2.14 -22.52
CA ILE A 165 15.42 -2.80 -23.54
C ILE A 165 16.20 -3.89 -24.28
N GLU A 166 17.43 -3.59 -24.72
CA GLU A 166 18.34 -4.55 -25.37
C GLU A 166 18.60 -5.79 -24.49
N HIS A 167 18.58 -5.62 -23.16
CA HIS A 167 18.83 -6.67 -22.17
C HIS A 167 17.55 -7.21 -21.54
N GLY A 168 16.41 -7.13 -22.24
CA GLY A 168 15.15 -7.72 -21.78
C GLY A 168 14.51 -6.97 -20.61
N CYS A 169 14.72 -5.65 -20.56
CA CYS A 169 14.25 -4.73 -19.52
C CYS A 169 14.83 -4.98 -18.12
N HIS A 170 15.95 -5.68 -18.00
CA HIS A 170 16.48 -6.14 -16.72
C HIS A 170 17.99 -5.91 -16.62
N TRP A 171 18.45 -5.48 -15.44
CA TRP A 171 19.86 -5.41 -15.09
C TRP A 171 20.13 -6.20 -13.80
N ARG A 172 21.31 -6.81 -13.72
CA ARG A 172 21.77 -7.52 -12.51
C ARG A 172 23.27 -7.41 -12.32
N ALA A 173 23.67 -7.04 -11.11
CA ALA A 173 25.03 -7.18 -10.61
C ALA A 173 25.11 -8.36 -9.62
N PRO A 174 25.85 -9.45 -9.93
CA PRO A 174 26.06 -10.53 -8.99
C PRO A 174 26.94 -10.07 -7.81
N ILE A 175 26.66 -10.60 -6.63
CA ILE A 175 27.54 -10.47 -5.47
C ILE A 175 28.83 -11.26 -5.76
N PRO A 176 30.02 -10.63 -5.67
CA PRO A 176 31.29 -11.32 -5.87
C PRO A 176 31.43 -12.55 -4.97
N SER A 177 32.11 -13.60 -5.43
CA SER A 177 32.30 -14.84 -4.65
C SER A 177 32.88 -14.57 -3.25
N ALA A 178 33.87 -13.67 -3.17
CA ALA A 178 34.50 -13.24 -1.93
C ALA A 178 33.56 -12.45 -0.99
N ALA A 179 32.42 -11.94 -1.49
CA ALA A 179 31.48 -11.07 -0.79
C ALA A 179 30.21 -11.79 -0.27
N ARG A 180 30.11 -13.12 -0.45
CA ARG A 180 28.86 -13.86 -0.20
C ARG A 180 28.49 -14.03 1.29
N TYR A 181 29.50 -14.11 2.15
CA TYR A 181 29.31 -14.42 3.58
C TYR A 181 29.73 -13.26 4.47
N TYR A 182 29.15 -13.21 5.68
CA TYR A 182 29.50 -12.23 6.72
C TYR A 182 29.37 -10.78 6.24
N LYS A 183 28.32 -10.50 5.43
CA LYS A 183 28.10 -9.24 4.68
C LYS A 183 28.27 -7.98 5.52
N MET A 184 27.88 -8.00 6.80
CA MET A 184 28.01 -6.87 7.71
C MET A 184 29.46 -6.43 8.00
N SER A 185 30.48 -7.28 7.80
CA SER A 185 31.89 -6.88 7.99
C SER A 185 32.84 -7.42 6.92
N ASN A 186 32.31 -8.09 5.91
CA ASN A 186 33.06 -8.53 4.76
C ASN A 186 33.43 -7.32 3.89
N ARG A 187 34.74 -7.03 3.80
CA ARG A 187 35.24 -5.88 3.04
C ARG A 187 34.82 -5.92 1.57
N ALA A 188 34.89 -7.08 0.92
CA ALA A 188 34.50 -7.21 -0.48
C ALA A 188 33.01 -6.92 -0.70
N TYR A 189 32.14 -7.29 0.27
CA TYR A 189 30.73 -6.93 0.21
C TYR A 189 30.50 -5.45 0.42
N LEU A 190 31.15 -4.86 1.43
CA LEU A 190 30.97 -3.46 1.79
C LEU A 190 31.46 -2.53 0.68
N ASP A 191 32.61 -2.85 0.06
CA ASP A 191 33.13 -2.11 -1.10
C ASP A 191 32.18 -2.23 -2.30
N TRP A 192 31.67 -3.45 -2.58
CA TRP A 192 30.68 -3.68 -3.65
C TRP A 192 29.37 -2.91 -3.42
N ALA A 193 28.81 -2.99 -2.21
CA ALA A 193 27.59 -2.29 -1.83
C ALA A 193 27.77 -0.76 -1.85
N GLN A 194 28.93 -0.26 -1.44
CA GLN A 194 29.29 1.16 -1.53
C GLN A 194 29.37 1.61 -3.00
N GLY A 195 29.97 0.81 -3.87
CA GLY A 195 30.04 1.05 -5.31
C GLY A 195 28.65 1.14 -5.96
N LEU A 196 27.70 0.32 -5.49
CA LEU A 196 26.30 0.37 -5.92
C LEU A 196 25.46 1.48 -5.25
N GLY A 197 26.02 2.20 -4.27
CA GLY A 197 25.26 3.23 -3.54
C GLY A 197 24.17 2.69 -2.61
N LEU A 198 24.34 1.45 -2.11
CA LEU A 198 23.42 0.80 -1.19
C LEU A 198 23.66 1.17 0.28
N LEU A 199 24.84 1.69 0.62
CA LEU A 199 25.18 2.12 1.98
C LEU A 199 24.80 3.60 2.19
N PRO A 200 23.87 3.94 3.11
CA PRO A 200 23.38 5.30 3.32
C PRO A 200 24.28 6.16 4.22
N GLY A 201 24.20 7.49 4.04
CA GLY A 201 24.61 8.51 5.04
C GLY A 201 26.09 8.57 5.43
N GLU A 202 26.38 9.00 6.67
CA GLU A 202 27.72 9.07 7.30
C GLU A 202 28.46 7.71 7.30
N VAL A 203 27.73 6.61 7.04
CA VAL A 203 28.23 5.24 6.86
C VAL A 203 28.40 4.89 5.37
N GLY A 204 28.43 5.88 4.48
CA GLY A 204 28.80 5.73 3.06
C GLY A 204 30.25 5.30 2.84
N THR A 205 30.85 4.66 3.84
CA THR A 205 32.17 4.06 3.87
C THR A 205 32.00 2.54 3.90
N ALA A 206 32.97 1.80 3.39
CA ALA A 206 33.01 0.34 3.52
C ALA A 206 33.41 -0.12 4.94
N ALA A 207 32.87 0.55 5.97
CA ALA A 207 33.04 0.22 7.38
C ALA A 207 32.08 -0.91 7.78
N PRO A 208 32.44 -1.73 8.78
CA PRO A 208 31.53 -2.73 9.31
C PRO A 208 30.20 -2.15 9.79
N ILE A 209 29.10 -2.80 9.41
CA ILE A 209 27.75 -2.55 9.91
C ILE A 209 27.62 -3.23 11.27
N VAL A 210 27.59 -2.42 12.34
CA VAL A 210 27.51 -2.91 13.71
C VAL A 210 26.05 -2.98 14.15
N LEU A 211 25.62 -4.12 14.67
CA LEU A 211 24.32 -4.26 15.32
C LEU A 211 24.31 -3.44 16.61
N GLN A 212 23.48 -2.40 16.66
CA GLN A 212 23.32 -1.56 17.84
C GLN A 212 22.20 -2.14 18.72
N LEU A 213 22.56 -2.69 19.88
CA LEU A 213 21.57 -3.06 20.90
C LEU A 213 21.00 -1.83 21.61
N TRP A 214 21.82 -0.79 21.78
CA TRP A 214 21.44 0.49 22.34
C TRP A 214 21.29 1.53 21.23
N SER A 215 20.11 2.12 21.10
CA SER A 215 19.81 3.14 20.10
C SER A 215 20.02 4.55 20.64
N GLU A 216 21.15 5.17 20.29
CA GLU A 216 21.43 6.58 20.60
C GLU A 216 20.39 7.53 20.01
N THR A 217 19.80 7.17 18.88
CA THR A 217 18.73 7.96 18.27
C THR A 217 17.49 7.98 19.15
N LEU A 218 17.03 6.82 19.64
CA LEU A 218 15.89 6.77 20.55
C LEU A 218 16.22 7.43 21.89
N GLN A 219 17.44 7.23 22.41
CA GLN A 219 17.87 7.88 23.64
C GLN A 219 17.82 9.41 23.54
N ARG A 220 18.19 10.01 22.41
CA ARG A 220 18.08 11.46 22.20
C ARG A 220 16.63 11.96 22.31
N PHE A 221 15.67 11.24 21.75
CA PHE A 221 14.25 11.57 21.89
C PHE A 221 13.77 11.42 23.34
N ARG A 222 14.19 10.36 24.02
CA ARG A 222 13.86 10.14 25.43
C ARG A 222 14.43 11.22 26.35
N LEU A 223 15.69 11.60 26.15
CA LEU A 223 16.35 12.69 26.87
C LEU A 223 15.65 14.03 26.62
N ALA A 224 15.18 14.30 25.40
CA ALA A 224 14.37 15.48 25.10
C ALA A 224 13.07 15.52 25.92
N ALA A 225 12.41 14.36 26.09
CA ALA A 225 11.25 14.25 26.97
C ALA A 225 11.59 14.48 28.46
N GLN A 226 12.80 14.13 28.87
CA GLN A 226 13.32 14.34 30.23
C GLN A 226 13.88 15.76 30.46
N GLY A 227 13.75 16.66 29.49
CA GLY A 227 14.17 18.06 29.61
C GLY A 227 15.63 18.32 29.19
N HIS A 228 16.28 17.38 28.51
CA HIS A 228 17.64 17.54 27.98
C HIS A 228 17.64 17.83 26.48
N GLY A 229 18.40 18.84 26.04
CA GLY A 229 18.54 19.19 24.63
C GLY A 229 17.81 20.48 24.26
N ARG A 230 17.84 20.83 22.97
CA ARG A 230 17.35 22.14 22.48
C ARG A 230 15.85 22.18 22.17
N VAL A 231 15.26 21.03 21.86
CA VAL A 231 13.89 20.92 21.36
C VAL A 231 13.15 19.88 22.21
N PRO A 232 12.37 20.29 23.22
CA PRO A 232 11.52 19.36 23.97
C PRO A 232 10.33 18.91 23.10
N PRO A 233 9.80 17.68 23.31
CA PRO A 233 8.54 17.30 22.70
C PRO A 233 7.38 18.12 23.28
N PRO A 234 6.24 18.24 22.56
CA PRO A 234 5.03 18.85 23.10
C PRO A 234 4.63 18.23 24.45
N ASP A 235 4.16 19.04 25.39
CA ASP A 235 3.86 18.59 26.76
C ASP A 235 2.90 17.39 26.80
N ALA A 236 1.86 17.42 25.96
CA ALA A 236 0.88 16.33 25.83
C ALA A 236 1.49 15.00 25.35
N LEU A 237 2.66 15.03 24.71
CA LEU A 237 3.34 13.84 24.18
C LEU A 237 4.56 13.43 25.01
N ARG A 238 4.99 14.25 25.98
CA ARG A 238 6.23 14.04 26.73
C ARG A 238 6.31 12.66 27.38
N ALA A 239 5.27 12.27 28.13
CA ALA A 239 5.21 10.95 28.78
C ALA A 239 5.20 9.79 27.78
N ARG A 240 4.55 9.97 26.62
CA ARG A 240 4.53 8.98 25.53
C ARG A 240 5.92 8.80 24.93
N VAL A 241 6.61 9.89 24.61
CA VAL A 241 7.98 9.86 24.08
C VAL A 241 8.92 9.20 25.09
N GLU A 242 8.86 9.61 26.36
CA GLU A 242 9.71 9.05 27.41
C GLU A 242 9.53 7.53 27.59
N ARG A 243 8.29 7.04 27.47
CA ARG A 243 7.96 5.62 27.62
C ARG A 243 8.42 4.77 26.42
N TYR A 244 8.14 5.20 25.20
CA TYR A 244 8.28 4.34 24.02
C TYR A 244 9.60 4.49 23.27
N PHE A 245 10.33 5.59 23.45
CA PHE A 245 11.66 5.80 22.85
C PHE A 245 12.76 5.22 23.76
N ASP A 246 12.53 4.03 24.32
CA ASP A 246 13.56 3.34 25.10
C ASP A 246 14.72 2.95 24.17
N PRO A 247 15.98 3.24 24.54
CA PRO A 247 17.13 2.87 23.73
C PRO A 247 17.37 1.37 23.67
N LEU A 248 16.77 0.58 24.56
CA LEU A 248 16.80 -0.87 24.54
C LEU A 248 15.45 -1.44 24.09
N PRO A 249 15.41 -2.67 23.55
CA PRO A 249 14.16 -3.38 23.31
C PRO A 249 13.39 -3.56 24.62
N ILE A 250 12.15 -3.07 24.65
CA ILE A 250 11.23 -3.23 25.76
C ILE A 250 9.93 -3.91 25.30
N TRP A 251 9.24 -4.56 26.23
CA TRP A 251 7.91 -5.07 25.99
C TRP A 251 6.84 -4.05 26.43
N TYR A 252 5.84 -3.85 25.60
CA TYR A 252 4.61 -3.15 25.94
C TYR A 252 3.43 -3.80 25.23
N PRO A 253 2.23 -3.85 25.84
CA PRO A 253 1.04 -4.37 25.18
C PRO A 253 0.55 -3.41 24.10
N GLY A 254 -0.08 -3.95 23.04
CA GLY A 254 -0.83 -3.17 22.06
C GLY A 254 -1.99 -2.43 22.72
N SER A 255 -2.39 -1.30 22.14
CA SER A 255 -3.39 -0.38 22.74
C SER A 255 -4.73 -1.06 23.00
N GLU A 256 -5.20 -1.87 22.06
CA GLU A 256 -6.44 -2.65 22.16
C GLU A 256 -6.26 -3.98 22.91
N SER A 257 -5.02 -4.43 23.13
CA SER A 257 -4.69 -5.67 23.85
C SER A 257 -4.37 -5.44 25.33
N ALA A 258 -4.61 -4.23 25.86
CA ALA A 258 -4.51 -3.98 27.29
C ALA A 258 -5.53 -4.83 28.07
N ALA A 259 -5.18 -5.27 29.28
CA ALA A 259 -5.94 -6.28 30.05
C ALA A 259 -7.44 -5.98 30.16
N ASP A 260 -7.80 -4.72 30.44
CA ASP A 260 -9.21 -4.32 30.59
C ASP A 260 -10.02 -4.42 29.29
N ALA A 261 -9.37 -4.28 28.13
CA ALA A 261 -9.98 -4.41 26.81
C ALA A 261 -10.11 -5.86 26.35
N ALA A 262 -9.21 -6.72 26.83
CA ALA A 262 -9.10 -8.12 26.41
C ALA A 262 -10.28 -8.99 26.90
N ASP A 263 -10.89 -8.64 28.04
CA ASP A 263 -11.99 -9.39 28.63
C ASP A 263 -13.30 -9.23 27.85
N ASP A 264 -13.62 -8.00 27.38
CA ASP A 264 -14.82 -7.73 26.58
C ASP A 264 -14.67 -8.18 25.11
N TYR A 265 -13.44 -8.17 24.58
CA TYR A 265 -13.12 -8.51 23.19
C TYR A 265 -12.04 -9.60 23.13
N PRO A 266 -12.40 -10.87 23.41
CA PRO A 266 -11.45 -11.93 23.67
C PRO A 266 -10.71 -12.44 22.42
N LEU A 267 -11.17 -12.10 21.22
CA LEU A 267 -10.61 -12.61 19.97
C LEU A 267 -9.67 -11.59 19.32
N ALA A 268 -8.52 -12.05 18.81
CA ALA A 268 -7.68 -11.27 17.90
C ALA A 268 -8.20 -11.40 16.47
N ALA A 269 -8.33 -10.29 15.74
CA ALA A 269 -8.80 -10.29 14.36
C ALA A 269 -7.70 -9.89 13.38
N LEU A 270 -7.43 -10.74 12.39
CA LEU A 270 -6.34 -10.56 11.43
C LEU A 270 -6.86 -10.47 9.99
N THR A 271 -6.14 -9.73 9.15
CA THR A 271 -6.32 -9.81 7.70
C THR A 271 -5.10 -10.44 7.04
N GLN A 272 -5.33 -11.23 6.00
CA GLN A 272 -4.26 -11.73 5.12
C GLN A 272 -4.44 -11.19 3.71
N ARG A 273 -3.34 -11.01 2.99
CA ARG A 273 -3.41 -10.60 1.59
C ARG A 273 -3.64 -11.82 0.71
N PRO A 274 -4.67 -11.82 -0.15
CA PRO A 274 -4.88 -12.90 -1.11
C PRO A 274 -3.70 -13.00 -2.08
N MET A 275 -3.19 -14.22 -2.30
CA MET A 275 -2.03 -14.43 -3.20
C MET A 275 -2.37 -14.25 -4.69
N PHE A 276 -3.65 -14.36 -5.06
CA PHE A 276 -4.11 -14.28 -6.44
C PHE A 276 -4.40 -12.84 -6.91
N MET A 277 -4.30 -11.83 -6.04
CA MET A 277 -4.49 -10.42 -6.43
C MET A 277 -3.53 -9.50 -5.70
N TYR A 278 -3.28 -8.32 -6.26
CA TYR A 278 -2.35 -7.36 -5.69
C TYR A 278 -3.11 -6.30 -4.90
N HIS A 279 -3.20 -6.45 -3.57
CA HIS A 279 -4.06 -5.61 -2.74
C HIS A 279 -5.51 -5.58 -3.26
N ALA A 280 -6.07 -4.40 -3.51
CA ALA A 280 -7.38 -4.20 -4.13
C ALA A 280 -7.33 -4.20 -5.67
N TRP A 281 -6.14 -4.27 -6.28
CA TRP A 281 -6.00 -4.30 -7.73
C TRP A 281 -6.30 -5.71 -8.27
N GLY A 282 -6.98 -5.75 -9.41
CA GLY A 282 -7.45 -7.00 -10.00
C GLY A 282 -8.85 -7.38 -9.53
N SER A 283 -9.51 -6.57 -8.70
CA SER A 283 -10.91 -6.79 -8.32
C SER A 283 -11.89 -6.62 -9.49
N GLN A 284 -11.50 -5.90 -10.54
CA GLN A 284 -12.18 -5.82 -11.82
C GLN A 284 -11.84 -6.98 -12.77
N ASN A 285 -10.83 -7.80 -12.46
CA ASN A 285 -10.37 -8.88 -13.32
C ASN A 285 -11.34 -10.08 -13.23
N ALA A 286 -12.04 -10.37 -14.33
CA ALA A 286 -13.05 -11.42 -14.38
C ALA A 286 -12.52 -12.85 -14.12
N TRP A 287 -11.23 -13.13 -14.33
CA TRP A 287 -10.65 -14.43 -14.00
C TRP A 287 -10.35 -14.55 -12.50
N LEU A 288 -9.78 -13.51 -11.89
CA LEU A 288 -9.49 -13.51 -10.45
C LEU A 288 -10.77 -13.58 -9.60
N ARG A 289 -11.85 -12.93 -10.07
CA ARG A 289 -13.16 -12.99 -9.43
C ARG A 289 -13.78 -14.38 -9.40
N GLN A 290 -13.44 -15.26 -10.35
CA GLN A 290 -13.90 -16.66 -10.35
C GLN A 290 -13.22 -17.48 -9.25
N ILE A 291 -12.03 -17.06 -8.80
CA ILE A 291 -11.32 -17.70 -7.68
C ILE A 291 -12.02 -17.30 -6.37
N VAL A 292 -12.14 -15.99 -6.10
CA VAL A 292 -12.80 -15.46 -4.91
C VAL A 292 -13.47 -14.11 -5.22
N ALA A 293 -14.80 -14.09 -5.22
CA ALA A 293 -15.62 -12.87 -5.30
C ALA A 293 -16.17 -12.41 -3.94
N ARG A 294 -15.97 -13.19 -2.88
CA ARG A 294 -16.40 -12.84 -1.52
C ARG A 294 -15.48 -13.51 -0.49
N ASN A 295 -15.24 -12.84 0.62
CA ASN A 295 -14.52 -13.39 1.77
C ASN A 295 -15.50 -13.90 2.83
N ARG A 296 -14.99 -14.74 3.72
CA ARG A 296 -15.65 -15.21 4.96
C ARG A 296 -14.74 -14.93 6.14
N LEU A 297 -15.30 -14.88 7.34
CA LEU A 297 -14.51 -14.88 8.56
C LEU A 297 -14.16 -16.32 8.92
N TYR A 298 -12.89 -16.68 8.84
CA TYR A 298 -12.43 -18.00 9.24
C TYR A 298 -12.27 -18.05 10.76
N VAL A 299 -12.91 -19.05 11.38
CA VAL A 299 -13.00 -19.19 12.84
C VAL A 299 -12.78 -20.65 13.21
N HIS A 300 -12.05 -20.90 14.29
CA HIS A 300 -11.87 -22.26 14.81
C HIS A 300 -13.20 -22.85 15.29
N PRO A 301 -13.51 -24.15 15.07
CA PRO A 301 -14.80 -24.73 15.48
C PRO A 301 -15.09 -24.64 16.99
N GLN A 302 -14.07 -24.70 17.85
CA GLN A 302 -14.29 -24.50 19.30
C GLN A 302 -14.75 -23.09 19.63
N THR A 303 -14.23 -22.08 18.94
CA THR A 303 -14.64 -20.68 19.11
C THR A 303 -16.07 -20.47 18.61
N LEU A 304 -16.45 -21.10 17.48
CA LEU A 304 -17.83 -21.09 16.99
C LEU A 304 -18.80 -21.75 17.97
N ALA A 305 -18.44 -22.94 18.49
CA ALA A 305 -19.26 -23.66 19.46
C ALA A 305 -19.45 -22.85 20.76
N ALA A 306 -18.40 -22.21 21.26
CA ALA A 306 -18.48 -21.34 22.44
C ALA A 306 -19.39 -20.11 22.21
N ALA A 307 -19.45 -19.61 20.98
CA ALA A 307 -20.35 -18.51 20.58
C ALA A 307 -21.77 -18.97 20.22
N GLY A 308 -22.04 -20.28 20.17
CA GLY A 308 -23.32 -20.83 19.70
C GLY A 308 -23.63 -20.50 18.24
N VAL A 309 -22.60 -20.52 17.38
CA VAL A 309 -22.64 -20.20 15.95
C VAL A 309 -22.28 -21.45 15.15
N GLU A 310 -23.00 -21.71 14.05
CA GLU A 310 -22.71 -22.82 13.14
C GLU A 310 -21.89 -22.37 11.91
N ASP A 311 -21.30 -23.33 11.19
CA ASP A 311 -20.58 -23.03 9.95
C ASP A 311 -21.52 -22.40 8.91
N GLY A 312 -21.08 -21.30 8.29
CA GLY A 312 -21.88 -20.58 7.31
C GLY A 312 -22.93 -19.63 7.89
N ASP A 313 -23.06 -19.51 9.21
CA ASP A 313 -23.94 -18.52 9.83
C ASP A 313 -23.51 -17.08 9.54
N TRP A 314 -24.49 -16.18 9.59
CA TRP A 314 -24.23 -14.75 9.68
C TRP A 314 -24.08 -14.35 11.14
N ILE A 315 -23.07 -13.53 11.42
CA ILE A 315 -22.75 -13.04 12.76
C ILE A 315 -22.59 -11.53 12.77
N TRP A 316 -22.69 -10.92 13.95
CA TRP A 316 -22.07 -9.64 14.21
C TRP A 316 -20.65 -9.86 14.74
N LEU A 317 -19.67 -9.27 14.07
CA LEU A 317 -18.32 -9.13 14.58
C LEU A 317 -18.18 -7.72 15.16
N VAL A 318 -17.85 -7.61 16.44
CA VAL A 318 -17.92 -6.36 17.19
C VAL A 318 -16.56 -6.03 17.78
N SER A 319 -16.10 -4.79 17.61
CA SER A 319 -14.94 -4.21 18.30
C SER A 319 -15.37 -3.06 19.22
N GLN A 320 -14.42 -2.44 19.92
CA GLN A 320 -14.69 -1.21 20.70
C GLN A 320 -15.18 -0.04 19.84
N HIS A 321 -14.84 -0.05 18.55
CA HIS A 321 -15.14 1.04 17.63
C HIS A 321 -16.51 0.89 16.97
N SER A 322 -16.81 -0.31 16.45
CA SER A 322 -18.03 -0.54 15.69
C SER A 322 -18.37 -2.04 15.61
N ARG A 323 -19.38 -2.38 14.79
CA ARG A 323 -19.70 -3.76 14.43
C ARG A 323 -19.87 -3.90 12.92
N LEU A 324 -19.63 -5.10 12.41
CA LEU A 324 -19.92 -5.48 11.03
C LEU A 324 -20.67 -6.82 10.99
N ARG A 325 -21.47 -7.03 9.94
CA ARG A 325 -22.13 -8.32 9.69
C ARG A 325 -21.37 -9.08 8.61
N CYS A 326 -20.99 -10.32 8.90
CA CYS A 326 -20.28 -11.18 7.96
C CYS A 326 -20.68 -12.66 8.11
N GLN A 327 -20.35 -13.46 7.10
CA GLN A 327 -20.56 -14.90 7.13
C GLN A 327 -19.30 -15.61 7.63
N VAL A 328 -19.45 -16.56 8.57
CA VAL A 328 -18.34 -17.36 9.08
C VAL A 328 -18.04 -18.59 8.22
N ALA A 329 -16.81 -19.09 8.34
CA ALA A 329 -16.36 -20.39 7.87
C ALA A 329 -15.58 -21.09 8.99
N ALA A 330 -15.98 -22.31 9.35
CA ALA A 330 -15.23 -23.16 10.26
C ALA A 330 -13.89 -23.56 9.63
N SER A 331 -12.78 -23.44 10.38
CA SER A 331 -11.45 -23.82 9.92
C SER A 331 -10.55 -24.26 11.06
N ASP A 332 -10.18 -25.54 11.09
CA ASP A 332 -9.26 -26.13 12.08
C ASP A 332 -7.82 -25.63 11.97
N THR A 333 -7.50 -24.92 10.88
CA THR A 333 -6.21 -24.25 10.69
C THR A 333 -6.13 -22.87 11.35
N THR A 334 -7.23 -22.40 11.96
CA THR A 334 -7.27 -21.13 12.67
C THR A 334 -7.01 -21.37 14.16
N GLU A 335 -6.05 -20.65 14.73
CA GLU A 335 -5.74 -20.73 16.17
C GLU A 335 -6.97 -20.36 17.01
N PRO A 336 -7.34 -21.15 18.03
CA PRO A 336 -8.36 -20.75 19.01
C PRO A 336 -8.07 -19.36 19.60
N GLY A 337 -9.08 -18.49 19.66
CA GLY A 337 -8.88 -17.10 20.13
C GLY A 337 -8.45 -16.12 19.02
N THR A 338 -8.26 -16.60 17.79
CA THR A 338 -8.00 -15.76 16.61
C THR A 338 -9.11 -15.96 15.57
N VAL A 339 -9.43 -14.90 14.84
CA VAL A 339 -10.26 -14.95 13.62
C VAL A 339 -9.55 -14.23 12.50
N TRP A 340 -9.76 -14.65 11.25
CA TRP A 340 -9.12 -13.96 10.13
C TRP A 340 -9.93 -13.96 8.85
N THR A 341 -9.60 -13.04 7.94
CA THR A 341 -10.21 -12.99 6.60
C THR A 341 -9.23 -12.46 5.55
N TRP A 342 -9.60 -12.58 4.27
CA TRP A 342 -8.86 -11.98 3.17
C TRP A 342 -9.11 -10.46 3.12
N ASN A 343 -8.04 -9.67 3.09
CA ASN A 343 -8.10 -8.23 2.90
C ASN A 343 -8.54 -7.88 1.46
N ALA A 344 -9.11 -6.69 1.30
CA ALA A 344 -9.39 -6.02 0.04
C ALA A 344 -10.41 -6.70 -0.90
N ILE A 345 -11.09 -7.76 -0.45
CA ILE A 345 -12.16 -8.43 -1.22
C ILE A 345 -13.46 -7.64 -1.19
N GLY A 346 -13.92 -7.22 0.00
CA GLY A 346 -15.14 -6.42 0.13
C GLY A 346 -15.04 -5.09 -0.60
N LYS A 347 -15.99 -4.80 -1.50
CA LYS A 347 -16.03 -3.57 -2.31
C LYS A 347 -17.24 -2.75 -2.01
N ARG A 348 -17.15 -1.44 -2.25
CA ARG A 348 -18.36 -0.64 -2.28
C ARG A 348 -19.16 -0.99 -3.53
N ARG A 349 -20.47 -1.14 -3.37
CA ARG A 349 -21.39 -1.39 -4.49
C ARG A 349 -21.24 -0.29 -5.55
N GLY A 350 -21.17 -0.67 -6.83
CA GLY A 350 -20.98 0.27 -7.95
C GLY A 350 -19.54 0.70 -8.21
N ALA A 351 -18.58 0.39 -7.35
CA ALA A 351 -17.17 0.63 -7.60
C ALA A 351 -16.56 -0.41 -8.56
N TRP A 352 -15.39 -0.09 -9.13
CA TRP A 352 -14.61 -0.98 -10.01
C TRP A 352 -15.34 -1.42 -11.28
N ALA A 353 -16.39 -0.68 -11.68
CA ALA A 353 -17.34 -1.06 -12.74
C ALA A 353 -18.00 -2.42 -12.51
N LEU A 354 -18.12 -2.85 -11.25
CA LEU A 354 -18.85 -4.05 -10.87
C LEU A 354 -20.36 -3.75 -10.80
N ASP A 355 -21.16 -4.78 -11.07
CA ASP A 355 -22.60 -4.72 -10.84
C ASP A 355 -22.88 -4.37 -9.36
N PRO A 356 -23.81 -3.46 -9.03
CA PRO A 356 -24.15 -3.14 -7.64
C PRO A 356 -24.66 -4.34 -6.81
N GLN A 357 -25.03 -5.45 -7.45
CA GLN A 357 -25.43 -6.72 -6.84
C GLN A 357 -24.30 -7.76 -6.84
N ALA A 358 -23.10 -7.40 -7.29
CA ALA A 358 -21.95 -8.30 -7.30
C ALA A 358 -21.63 -8.79 -5.87
N PRO A 359 -21.21 -10.07 -5.70
CA PRO A 359 -20.91 -10.64 -4.39
C PRO A 359 -19.89 -9.83 -3.58
N GLU A 360 -18.96 -9.16 -4.26
CA GLU A 360 -17.93 -8.31 -3.65
C GLU A 360 -18.54 -7.20 -2.79
N GLY A 361 -19.70 -6.65 -3.20
CA GLY A 361 -20.35 -5.54 -2.49
C GLY A 361 -21.61 -5.92 -1.70
N THR A 362 -22.18 -7.11 -1.93
CA THR A 362 -23.37 -7.59 -1.20
C THR A 362 -23.03 -8.62 -0.13
N ARG A 363 -21.89 -9.31 -0.27
CA ARG A 363 -21.47 -10.42 0.60
C ARG A 363 -20.02 -10.31 1.08
N GLY A 364 -19.15 -9.61 0.36
CA GLY A 364 -17.78 -9.33 0.78
C GLY A 364 -17.74 -8.17 1.77
N PHE A 365 -16.79 -8.20 2.71
CA PHE A 365 -16.66 -7.21 3.78
C PHE A 365 -15.20 -6.82 4.02
N LEU A 366 -14.99 -5.69 4.70
CA LEU A 366 -13.67 -5.24 5.17
C LEU A 366 -13.64 -5.25 6.71
N LEU A 367 -12.59 -5.83 7.30
CA LEU A 367 -12.36 -5.69 8.75
C LEU A 367 -12.05 -4.26 9.15
N ASN A 368 -11.59 -3.43 8.21
CA ASN A 368 -11.32 -2.01 8.39
C ASN A 368 -12.46 -1.30 9.12
N HIS A 369 -13.73 -1.63 8.83
CA HIS A 369 -14.86 -1.01 9.54
C HIS A 369 -14.78 -1.11 11.08
N LEU A 370 -14.08 -2.11 11.62
CA LEU A 370 -13.90 -2.33 13.07
C LEU A 370 -12.66 -1.64 13.66
N ILE A 371 -11.76 -1.09 12.85
CA ILE A 371 -10.48 -0.53 13.31
C ILE A 371 -10.66 0.97 13.55
N SER A 372 -10.36 1.42 14.77
CA SER A 372 -10.34 2.84 15.11
C SER A 372 -9.04 3.50 14.62
N ASP A 373 -9.12 4.75 14.15
CA ASP A 373 -7.94 5.57 13.85
C ASP A 373 -7.27 6.13 15.11
N ARG A 374 -7.91 5.97 16.29
CA ARG A 374 -7.47 6.48 17.58
C ARG A 374 -7.35 5.37 18.62
N THR A 375 -6.48 5.57 19.60
CA THR A 375 -6.40 4.70 20.79
C THR A 375 -7.72 4.69 21.56
N PRO A 376 -8.00 3.66 22.39
CA PRO A 376 -9.26 3.56 23.14
C PRO A 376 -9.57 4.80 23.99
N ASP A 377 -8.55 5.42 24.62
CA ASP A 377 -8.66 6.66 25.39
C ASP A 377 -8.84 7.94 24.55
N GLN A 378 -8.84 7.79 23.22
CA GLN A 378 -8.95 8.86 22.23
C GLN A 378 -7.81 9.89 22.27
N GLN A 379 -6.71 9.64 22.97
CA GLN A 379 -5.63 10.63 23.15
C GLN A 379 -4.60 10.62 22.02
N ALA A 380 -4.41 9.50 21.34
CA ALA A 380 -3.41 9.34 20.30
C ALA A 380 -3.98 8.66 19.04
N ALA A 381 -3.23 8.73 17.94
CA ALA A 381 -3.50 7.92 16.76
C ALA A 381 -3.27 6.43 17.08
N ASN A 382 -4.07 5.54 16.46
CA ASN A 382 -3.88 4.10 16.51
C ASN A 382 -2.68 3.68 15.64
N ALA A 383 -1.49 3.97 16.15
CA ALA A 383 -0.24 3.81 15.44
C ALA A 383 0.90 3.47 16.40
N ASP A 384 1.92 2.81 15.86
CA ASP A 384 3.18 2.56 16.53
C ASP A 384 3.75 3.88 17.09
N PRO A 385 4.02 3.96 18.41
CA PRO A 385 4.40 5.20 19.08
C PRO A 385 5.72 5.81 18.62
N VAL A 386 6.58 5.03 17.95
CA VAL A 386 7.93 5.48 17.53
C VAL A 386 7.93 5.91 16.07
N THR A 387 7.34 5.11 15.19
CA THR A 387 7.39 5.26 13.73
C THR A 387 6.15 5.94 13.16
N GLY A 388 5.03 5.95 13.89
CA GLY A 388 3.74 6.42 13.41
C GLY A 388 3.06 5.49 12.40
N GLN A 389 3.56 4.26 12.23
CA GLN A 389 2.93 3.26 11.36
C GLN A 389 1.58 2.82 11.93
N ALA A 390 0.56 2.73 11.08
CA ALA A 390 -0.79 2.32 11.46
C ALA A 390 -0.83 0.89 12.07
N ALA A 391 -1.58 0.71 13.16
CA ALA A 391 -1.65 -0.54 13.92
C ALA A 391 -2.77 -1.47 13.42
N TRP A 392 -2.56 -2.10 12.26
CA TRP A 392 -3.58 -2.95 11.60
C TRP A 392 -3.89 -4.29 12.28
N PHE A 393 -3.01 -4.76 13.18
CA PHE A 393 -3.05 -6.13 13.72
C PHE A 393 -3.33 -6.19 15.22
N ASP A 394 -3.60 -5.04 15.85
CA ASP A 394 -3.95 -4.96 17.28
C ASP A 394 -5.45 -5.21 17.53
N LEU A 395 -6.25 -5.31 16.45
CA LEU A 395 -7.72 -5.34 16.50
C LEU A 395 -8.25 -6.48 17.38
N ARG A 396 -9.03 -6.11 18.40
CA ARG A 396 -9.75 -7.04 19.27
C ARG A 396 -11.25 -7.04 18.99
N VAL A 397 -11.83 -8.24 18.95
CA VAL A 397 -13.24 -8.45 18.62
C VAL A 397 -13.93 -9.49 19.50
N ARG A 398 -15.26 -9.50 19.43
CA ARG A 398 -16.12 -10.58 19.91
C ARG A 398 -17.14 -10.96 18.84
N ILE A 399 -17.62 -12.19 18.90
CA ILE A 399 -18.67 -12.70 18.03
C ILE A 399 -20.00 -12.61 18.77
N GLU A 400 -21.02 -12.04 18.11
CA GLU A 400 -22.41 -12.15 18.54
C GLU A 400 -23.24 -12.84 17.45
N ARG A 401 -24.25 -13.60 17.87
CA ARG A 401 -25.20 -14.22 16.94
C ARG A 401 -26.03 -13.15 16.24
N CYS A 402 -26.19 -13.27 14.92
CA CYS A 402 -27.14 -12.46 14.18
C CYS A 402 -28.52 -13.13 14.24
N VAL A 403 -29.44 -12.57 15.04
CA VAL A 403 -30.80 -13.13 15.24
C VAL A 403 -31.79 -12.73 14.14
N GLU A 404 -31.42 -11.78 13.29
CA GLU A 404 -32.22 -11.33 12.16
C GLU A 404 -32.06 -12.32 10.99
N GLN A 405 -33.12 -12.56 10.21
CA GLN A 405 -33.00 -13.21 8.88
C GLN A 405 -32.29 -12.31 7.86
N ALA A 406 -31.39 -11.44 8.32
CA ALA A 406 -30.74 -10.44 7.50
C ALA A 406 -29.63 -11.11 6.68
N GLN A 407 -29.79 -11.07 5.37
CA GLN A 407 -28.78 -11.51 4.42
C GLN A 407 -28.00 -10.29 3.91
N GLY A 408 -26.67 -10.41 3.88
CA GLY A 408 -25.79 -9.38 3.32
C GLY A 408 -24.91 -8.71 4.39
N VAL A 409 -23.92 -7.96 3.92
CA VAL A 409 -22.92 -7.32 4.79
C VAL A 409 -23.41 -5.99 5.36
N GLU A 410 -22.95 -5.67 6.56
CA GLU A 410 -23.07 -4.34 7.16
C GLU A 410 -21.71 -3.90 7.72
N PRO A 411 -21.38 -2.60 7.75
CA PRO A 411 -22.21 -1.47 7.31
C PRO A 411 -22.47 -1.48 5.81
N ALA A 412 -23.72 -1.18 5.42
CA ALA A 412 -24.12 -1.08 4.03
C ALA A 412 -24.10 0.39 3.60
N PHE A 413 -23.46 0.66 2.46
CA PHE A 413 -23.41 2.00 1.86
C PHE A 413 -24.22 2.03 0.59
N GLU A 414 -24.68 3.23 0.23
CA GLU A 414 -25.29 3.45 -1.08
C GLU A 414 -24.32 3.08 -2.20
N ALA A 415 -24.89 2.50 -3.25
CA ALA A 415 -24.12 2.14 -4.44
C ALA A 415 -23.61 3.41 -5.12
N LEU A 416 -22.33 3.43 -5.45
CA LEU A 416 -21.73 4.52 -6.18
C LEU A 416 -22.34 4.63 -7.58
N PRO A 417 -22.63 5.85 -8.05
CA PRO A 417 -23.04 6.05 -9.42
C PRO A 417 -21.87 5.73 -10.35
N ARG A 418 -22.20 5.27 -11.56
CA ARG A 418 -21.23 5.13 -12.64
C ARG A 418 -20.69 6.52 -13.00
N PRO A 419 -19.35 6.72 -13.08
CA PRO A 419 -18.79 8.01 -13.49
C PRO A 419 -19.29 8.46 -14.86
N SER A 420 -19.42 9.78 -15.04
CA SER A 420 -19.82 10.36 -16.32
C SER A 420 -18.84 9.98 -17.44
N GLY A 421 -19.35 9.71 -18.64
CA GLY A 421 -18.53 9.33 -19.79
C GLY A 421 -18.02 7.89 -19.79
N VAL A 422 -18.17 7.13 -18.70
CA VAL A 422 -17.77 5.71 -18.65
C VAL A 422 -18.89 4.83 -19.24
N PRO A 423 -18.62 4.01 -20.28
CA PRO A 423 -19.64 3.15 -20.88
C PRO A 423 -20.15 2.10 -19.90
N ALA A 424 -21.37 1.60 -20.12
CA ALA A 424 -21.91 0.52 -19.32
C ALA A 424 -21.12 -0.77 -19.59
N PRO A 425 -20.77 -1.56 -18.55
CA PRO A 425 -20.07 -2.82 -18.76
C PRO A 425 -20.99 -3.81 -19.49
N PRO A 426 -20.44 -4.70 -20.32
CA PRO A 426 -21.23 -5.75 -20.96
C PRO A 426 -21.76 -6.72 -19.89
N THR A 427 -23.02 -7.15 -20.03
CA THR A 427 -23.64 -8.12 -19.13
C THR A 427 -22.99 -9.51 -19.22
N VAL A 428 -22.42 -9.84 -20.37
CA VAL A 428 -21.67 -11.08 -20.60
C VAL A 428 -20.29 -10.74 -21.14
N LEU A 429 -19.25 -11.01 -20.35
CA LEU A 429 -17.88 -10.84 -20.80
C LEU A 429 -17.50 -11.99 -21.75
N ARG A 430 -17.40 -11.69 -23.05
CA ARG A 430 -16.95 -12.62 -24.09
C ARG A 430 -15.50 -12.36 -24.53
N HIS A 431 -14.73 -11.66 -23.71
CA HIS A 431 -13.33 -11.37 -24.03
C HIS A 431 -12.55 -12.70 -24.20
N GLY A 432 -11.77 -12.81 -25.27
CA GLY A 432 -11.12 -14.07 -25.68
C GLY A 432 -12.03 -15.09 -26.40
N ALA A 433 -13.33 -14.84 -26.61
CA ALA A 433 -14.18 -15.74 -27.40
C ALA A 433 -13.73 -15.84 -28.87
N ALA A 434 -13.09 -14.79 -29.40
CA ALA A 434 -12.47 -14.83 -30.72
C ALA A 434 -11.19 -15.71 -30.74
N LEU A 435 -10.42 -15.75 -29.64
CA LEU A 435 -9.24 -16.61 -29.51
C LEU A 435 -9.60 -18.10 -29.64
N ARG A 436 -10.77 -18.49 -29.13
CA ARG A 436 -11.29 -19.86 -29.27
C ARG A 436 -11.57 -20.28 -30.72
N ARG A 437 -11.84 -19.34 -31.64
CA ARG A 437 -12.09 -19.66 -33.05
C ARG A 437 -10.81 -20.01 -33.82
N HIS A 438 -9.67 -19.49 -33.39
CA HIS A 438 -8.38 -19.78 -34.02
C HIS A 438 -7.87 -21.19 -33.70
N TRP A 439 -8.26 -21.78 -32.56
CA TRP A 439 -7.84 -23.12 -32.16
C TRP A 439 -8.70 -24.25 -32.75
N GLN A 440 -9.82 -23.92 -33.41
CA GLN A 440 -10.69 -24.91 -34.06
C GLN A 440 -10.38 -25.12 -35.55
N HIS A 441 -9.28 -24.54 -36.05
CA HIS A 441 -8.86 -24.65 -37.46
C HIS A 441 -7.46 -25.29 -37.64
N GLU A 442 -6.91 -25.93 -36.59
CA GLU A 442 -5.66 -26.72 -36.65
C GLU A 442 -5.87 -28.21 -36.28
N GLU A 443 -7.09 -28.73 -36.42
CA GLU A 443 -7.39 -30.16 -36.57
C GLU A 443 -7.99 -30.41 -37.96
#